data_AF-A0A0C3C9D8-F1
#
_entry.id   AF-A0A0C3C9D8-F1
#
_cell.length_a   1.000
_cell.length_b   1.000
_cell.length_c   1.000
_cell.angle_alpha   90.00
_cell.angle_beta   90.00
_cell.angle_gamma   90.00
#
_symmetry.space_group_name_H-M   'P 1'
#
loop_
_entity.id
_entity.type
_entity.pdbx_description
1 polymer ?
#
loop_
_entity_poly.entity_id
_entity_poly.type
_entity_poly.pdbx_seq_one_letter_code
_entity_poly.pdbx_strand_id
1 'polypeptide(L)'
;CEASGGGGGHSSIGGKISRTEIVDRGMNWINQHVPYNMDATWPDEEGTRYRTDCSGFVSMALHSSAPGRNTVSLTEIAVEIAWDSLQPGDFVGTLGPGTGGSAGHVTLFHSWVDSTKKRYNSLECRGTAYGCIPYQRPIGWTDGSFTSKPYRYTEV
;
A
#
# COMPACT_ATOMS: atom_id res chain seq x y z
N CYS A 1 -24.07 -19.75 -24.43
CA CYS A 1 -23.88 -18.29 -24.32
C CYS A 1 -23.40 -18.00 -22.89
N GLU A 2 -22.11 -17.69 -22.79
CA GLU A 2 -21.42 -16.74 -21.89
C GLU A 2 -22.14 -16.30 -20.59
N ALA A 3 -21.48 -16.29 -19.43
CA ALA A 3 -20.43 -15.31 -19.15
C ALA A 3 -19.32 -15.80 -18.20
N SER A 4 -18.11 -15.38 -18.56
CA SER A 4 -16.86 -15.37 -17.82
C SER A 4 -17.00 -14.63 -16.48
N GLY A 5 -16.64 -15.29 -15.38
CA GLY A 5 -16.34 -14.65 -14.10
C GLY A 5 -14.92 -15.01 -13.71
N GLY A 6 -13.96 -14.13 -13.99
CA GLY A 6 -12.59 -14.27 -13.50
C GLY A 6 -12.60 -14.24 -11.98
N GLY A 7 -12.51 -15.41 -11.35
CA GLY A 7 -12.38 -15.55 -9.91
C GLY A 7 -11.02 -15.03 -9.47
N GLY A 8 -10.93 -13.74 -9.15
CA GLY A 8 -9.88 -13.20 -8.30
C GLY A 8 -10.02 -13.90 -6.96
N GLY A 9 -9.04 -14.73 -6.59
CA GLY A 9 -9.08 -15.43 -5.31
C GLY A 9 -9.14 -14.40 -4.19
N HIS A 10 -10.28 -14.28 -3.53
CA HIS A 10 -10.46 -13.37 -2.41
C HIS A 10 -9.62 -13.91 -1.26
N SER A 11 -8.41 -13.37 -1.07
CA SER A 11 -7.61 -13.66 0.11
C SER A 11 -8.44 -13.36 1.35
N SER A 12 -8.26 -14.11 2.43
CA SER A 12 -8.90 -13.76 3.71
C SER A 12 -8.11 -12.63 4.38
N ILE A 13 -8.77 -11.78 5.16
CA ILE A 13 -8.09 -10.76 5.97
C ILE A 13 -6.95 -11.40 6.79
N GLY A 14 -5.72 -10.93 6.58
CA GLY A 14 -4.51 -11.40 7.26
C GLY A 14 -4.00 -12.77 6.79
N GLY A 15 -4.58 -13.31 5.72
CA GLY A 15 -4.17 -14.56 5.10
C GLY A 15 -3.20 -14.33 3.94
N LYS A 16 -2.92 -15.43 3.23
CA LYS A 16 -2.06 -15.40 2.04
C LYS A 16 -2.74 -14.65 0.91
N ILE A 17 -1.98 -13.76 0.28
CA ILE A 17 -2.45 -12.89 -0.80
C ILE A 17 -1.44 -12.90 -1.94
N SER A 18 -1.91 -12.82 -3.19
CA SER A 18 -1.00 -12.74 -4.34
C SER A 18 -0.55 -11.30 -4.62
N ARG A 19 0.64 -11.12 -5.21
CA ARG A 19 1.13 -9.79 -5.66
C ARG A 19 0.16 -9.09 -6.60
N THR A 20 -0.42 -9.85 -7.53
CA THR A 20 -1.40 -9.33 -8.49
C THR A 20 -2.61 -8.80 -7.77
N GLU A 21 -3.16 -9.56 -6.82
CA GLU A 21 -4.30 -9.12 -6.01
C GLU A 21 -3.97 -7.87 -5.19
N ILE A 22 -2.78 -7.78 -4.59
CA ILE A 22 -2.36 -6.57 -3.86
C ILE A 22 -2.41 -5.34 -4.76
N VAL A 23 -1.86 -5.46 -5.97
CA VAL A 23 -1.83 -4.36 -6.94
C VAL A 23 -3.23 -4.02 -7.44
N ASP A 24 -4.05 -5.02 -7.74
CA ASP A 24 -5.42 -4.83 -8.24
C ASP A 24 -6.29 -4.11 -7.19
N ARG A 25 -6.21 -4.54 -5.92
CA ARG A 25 -6.89 -3.88 -4.78
C ARG A 25 -6.43 -2.43 -4.61
N GLY A 26 -5.13 -2.19 -4.71
CA GLY A 26 -4.57 -0.84 -4.69
C GLY A 26 -5.10 0.02 -5.84
N MET A 27 -5.04 -0.50 -7.07
CA MET A 27 -5.51 0.19 -8.28
C MET A 27 -7.00 0.52 -8.22
N ASN A 28 -7.82 -0.34 -7.61
CA ASN A 28 -9.23 -0.09 -7.45
C ASN A 28 -9.50 1.21 -6.66
N TRP A 29 -8.86 1.40 -5.50
CA TRP A 29 -8.99 2.65 -4.72
C TRP A 29 -8.44 3.87 -5.44
N ILE A 30 -7.38 3.69 -6.23
CA ILE A 30 -6.80 4.75 -7.06
C ILE A 30 -7.80 5.17 -8.15
N ASN A 31 -8.41 4.21 -8.85
CA ASN A 31 -9.39 4.47 -9.89
C ASN A 31 -10.63 5.18 -9.33
N GLN A 32 -11.06 4.78 -8.13
CA GLN A 32 -12.16 5.43 -7.40
C GLN A 32 -11.81 6.81 -6.83
N HIS A 33 -10.53 7.23 -6.88
CA HIS A 33 -10.06 8.48 -6.28
C HIS A 33 -10.52 8.65 -4.83
N VAL A 34 -10.34 7.60 -4.03
CA VAL A 34 -10.82 7.58 -2.63
C VAL A 34 -10.24 8.78 -1.87
N PRO A 35 -11.08 9.60 -1.20
CA PRO A 35 -10.61 10.77 -0.48
C PRO A 35 -9.79 10.34 0.73
N TYR A 36 -8.66 11.01 0.95
CA TYR A 36 -7.83 10.73 2.11
C TYR A 36 -8.49 11.28 3.36
N ASN A 37 -8.65 10.45 4.38
CA ASN A 37 -9.17 10.86 5.68
C ASN A 37 -8.69 9.87 6.75
N MET A 38 -8.09 10.38 7.83
CA MET A 38 -7.59 9.57 8.95
C MET A 38 -8.72 9.07 9.86
N ASP A 39 -9.88 9.71 9.87
CA ASP A 39 -11.02 9.34 10.72
C ASP A 39 -12.11 8.58 9.97
N ALA A 40 -12.03 8.52 8.63
CA ALA A 40 -13.00 7.81 7.80
C ALA A 40 -12.49 6.45 7.34
N THR A 41 -13.43 5.59 7.00
CA THR A 41 -13.18 4.30 6.35
C THR A 41 -13.87 4.23 5.01
N TRP A 42 -13.26 3.54 4.05
CA TRP A 42 -13.82 3.24 2.74
C TRP A 42 -13.88 1.73 2.52
N PRO A 43 -14.96 1.19 1.92
CA PRO A 43 -15.05 -0.22 1.60
C PRO A 43 -14.10 -0.61 0.46
N ASP A 44 -13.53 -1.81 0.52
CA ASP A 44 -12.96 -2.47 -0.65
C ASP A 44 -14.05 -3.13 -1.51
N GLU A 45 -13.63 -3.86 -2.56
CA GLU A 45 -14.52 -4.64 -3.43
C GLU A 45 -15.37 -5.68 -2.69
N GLU A 46 -14.91 -6.16 -1.53
CA GLU A 46 -15.56 -7.18 -0.72
C GLU A 46 -16.47 -6.58 0.36
N GLY A 47 -16.48 -5.26 0.51
CA GLY A 47 -17.24 -4.53 1.53
C GLY A 47 -16.50 -4.37 2.87
N THR A 48 -15.26 -4.85 2.99
CA THR A 48 -14.41 -4.64 4.15
C THR A 48 -13.95 -3.20 4.22
N ARG A 49 -14.15 -2.56 5.37
CA ARG A 49 -13.90 -1.12 5.54
C ARG A 49 -12.51 -0.86 6.09
N TYR A 50 -11.70 -0.10 5.36
CA TYR A 50 -10.34 0.30 5.77
C TYR A 50 -10.21 1.80 5.91
N ARG A 51 -9.30 2.24 6.78
CA ARG A 51 -9.00 3.66 6.98
C ARG A 51 -8.42 4.25 5.70
N THR A 52 -8.87 5.44 5.33
CA THR A 52 -8.46 6.12 4.09
C THR A 52 -7.19 6.95 4.26
N ASP A 53 -6.24 6.48 5.07
CA ASP A 53 -4.92 7.08 5.21
C ASP A 53 -3.85 6.26 4.47
N CYS A 54 -2.59 6.69 4.54
CA CYS A 54 -1.50 6.02 3.82
C CYS A 54 -1.31 4.56 4.27
N SER A 55 -1.34 4.32 5.59
CA SER A 55 -1.14 2.99 6.17
C SER A 55 -2.38 2.09 6.09
N GLY A 56 -3.57 2.66 6.13
CA GLY A 56 -4.84 1.97 5.88
C GLY A 56 -4.97 1.57 4.41
N PHE A 57 -4.54 2.40 3.47
CA PHE A 57 -4.45 2.03 2.05
C PHE A 57 -3.55 0.82 1.82
N VAL A 58 -2.33 0.82 2.39
CA VAL A 58 -1.43 -0.34 2.27
C VAL A 58 -2.00 -1.56 2.99
N SER A 59 -2.65 -1.39 4.15
CA SER A 59 -3.32 -2.50 4.83
C SER A 59 -4.47 -3.09 4.01
N MET A 60 -5.22 -2.25 3.30
CA MET A 60 -6.29 -2.64 2.38
C MET A 60 -5.73 -3.39 1.17
N ALA A 61 -4.68 -2.86 0.55
CA ALA A 61 -4.02 -3.49 -0.59
C ALA A 61 -3.46 -4.86 -0.21
N LEU A 62 -2.83 -4.98 0.96
CA LEU A 62 -2.32 -6.26 1.49
C LEU A 62 -3.40 -7.19 2.04
N HIS A 63 -4.66 -6.72 2.10
CA HIS A 63 -5.75 -7.40 2.79
C HIS A 63 -5.36 -7.84 4.22
N SER A 64 -4.48 -7.10 4.92
CA SER A 64 -3.80 -7.63 6.11
C SER A 64 -4.62 -7.52 7.40
N SER A 65 -5.35 -6.41 7.57
CA SER A 65 -6.18 -6.15 8.76
C SER A 65 -7.10 -4.96 8.51
N ALA A 66 -8.32 -5.01 9.06
CA ALA A 66 -9.29 -3.90 9.06
C ALA A 66 -9.50 -3.39 10.50
N PRO A 67 -9.63 -2.07 10.73
CA PRO A 67 -9.65 -0.97 9.74
C PRO A 67 -8.25 -0.59 9.21
N GLY A 68 -7.18 -1.28 9.59
CA GLY A 68 -5.82 -1.09 9.06
C GLY A 68 -4.79 -0.78 10.13
N ARG A 69 -3.57 -1.28 9.93
CA ARG A 69 -2.41 -1.00 10.79
C ARG A 69 -1.91 0.42 10.60
N ASN A 70 -1.10 0.89 11.53
CA ASN A 70 -0.34 2.13 11.39
C ASN A 70 1.10 1.82 10.90
N THR A 71 1.84 2.85 10.51
CA THR A 71 3.24 2.78 10.09
C THR A 71 4.18 2.10 11.11
N VAL A 72 3.82 2.13 12.40
CA VAL A 72 4.57 1.44 13.46
C VAL A 72 4.32 -0.07 13.46
N SER A 73 3.06 -0.49 13.35
CA SER A 73 2.65 -1.90 13.41
C SER A 73 2.73 -2.63 12.05
N LEU A 74 2.95 -1.89 10.95
CA LEU A 74 3.23 -2.48 9.63
C LEU A 74 4.56 -3.25 9.62
N THR A 75 5.54 -2.87 10.45
CA THR A 75 6.81 -3.59 10.53
C THR A 75 6.68 -4.96 11.20
N GLU A 76 5.56 -5.27 11.85
CA GLU A 76 5.33 -6.59 12.47
C GLU A 76 4.88 -7.65 11.46
N ILE A 77 4.29 -7.21 10.34
CA ILE A 77 3.72 -8.09 9.31
C ILE A 77 4.52 -8.04 8.01
N ALA A 78 5.66 -7.35 8.02
CA ALA A 78 6.49 -7.20 6.85
C ALA A 78 7.97 -7.15 7.20
N VAL A 79 8.78 -7.60 6.25
CA VAL A 79 10.23 -7.67 6.37
C VAL A 79 10.87 -6.62 5.48
N GLU A 80 11.88 -5.93 6.00
CA GLU A 80 12.71 -5.03 5.19
C GLU A 80 13.44 -5.85 4.12
N ILE A 81 13.43 -5.36 2.87
CA ILE A 81 14.11 -6.00 1.74
C ILE A 81 15.14 -5.06 1.14
N ALA A 82 15.97 -5.55 0.22
CA ALA A 82 16.83 -4.70 -0.59
C ALA A 82 16.01 -4.00 -1.68
N TRP A 83 16.38 -2.77 -2.06
CA TRP A 83 15.76 -2.06 -3.19
C TRP A 83 15.79 -2.87 -4.50
N ASP A 84 16.86 -3.63 -4.74
CA ASP A 84 16.96 -4.46 -5.93
C ASP A 84 16.00 -5.65 -5.94
N SER A 85 15.50 -6.06 -4.77
CA SER A 85 14.54 -7.15 -4.61
C SER A 85 13.10 -6.68 -4.75
N LEU A 86 12.86 -5.38 -4.88
CA LEU A 86 11.53 -4.76 -4.91
C LEU A 86 10.73 -5.27 -6.12
N GLN A 87 9.53 -5.76 -5.84
CA GLN A 87 8.60 -6.32 -6.81
C GLN A 87 7.21 -5.71 -6.65
N PRO A 88 6.38 -5.67 -7.72
CA PRO A 88 5.00 -5.20 -7.63
C PRO A 88 4.26 -5.87 -6.46
N GLY A 89 3.54 -5.07 -5.67
CA GLY A 89 2.85 -5.52 -4.46
C GLY A 89 3.69 -5.44 -3.17
N ASP A 90 5.01 -5.22 -3.27
CA ASP A 90 5.80 -4.76 -2.13
C ASP A 90 5.44 -3.30 -1.80
N PHE A 91 5.84 -2.79 -0.63
CA PHE A 91 5.55 -1.42 -0.23
C PHE A 91 6.80 -0.70 0.28
N VAL A 92 6.79 0.62 0.20
CA VAL A 92 7.92 1.47 0.55
C VAL A 92 7.42 2.58 1.46
N GLY A 93 8.05 2.75 2.61
CA GLY A 93 7.63 3.77 3.56
C GLY A 93 8.65 4.06 4.65
N THR A 94 8.41 5.15 5.35
CA THR A 94 9.07 5.49 6.62
C THR A 94 8.31 4.79 7.74
N LEU A 95 8.76 3.58 8.10
CA LEU A 95 8.11 2.73 9.10
C LEU A 95 8.97 2.61 10.36
N GLY A 96 8.31 2.30 11.49
CA GLY A 96 8.96 2.03 12.77
C GLY A 96 8.65 3.04 13.87
N PRO A 97 9.32 2.95 15.04
CA PRO A 97 9.01 3.78 16.19
C PRO A 97 9.11 5.28 15.88
N GLY A 98 8.07 6.04 16.23
CA GLY A 98 8.01 7.49 16.00
C GLY A 98 7.46 7.90 14.63
N THR A 99 7.12 6.96 13.75
CA THR A 99 6.52 7.24 12.42
C THR A 99 4.99 7.24 12.44
N GLY A 100 4.36 7.10 13.61
CA GLY A 100 2.91 6.99 13.74
C GLY A 100 2.16 8.28 13.35
N GLY A 101 0.95 8.12 12.80
CA GLY A 101 0.10 9.24 12.40
C GLY A 101 0.69 10.00 11.21
N SER A 102 0.88 11.30 11.37
CA SER A 102 1.42 12.19 10.32
C SER A 102 2.96 12.20 10.23
N ALA A 103 3.66 11.45 11.09
CA ALA A 103 5.12 11.45 11.15
C ALA A 103 5.80 10.43 10.22
N GLY A 104 5.00 9.61 9.54
CA GLY A 104 5.48 8.64 8.59
C GLY A 104 4.51 8.47 7.44
N HIS A 105 5.02 7.90 6.37
CA HIS A 105 4.27 7.72 5.14
C HIS A 105 4.64 6.41 4.49
N VAL A 106 3.67 5.76 3.87
CA VAL A 106 3.85 4.46 3.22
C VAL A 106 3.09 4.43 1.91
N THR A 107 3.68 3.73 0.95
CA THR A 107 3.25 3.69 -0.44
C THR A 107 3.38 2.27 -0.97
N LEU A 108 2.49 1.86 -1.87
CA LEU A 108 2.58 0.56 -2.53
C LEU A 108 3.44 0.69 -3.79
N PHE A 109 4.42 -0.19 -3.96
CA PHE A 109 5.23 -0.25 -5.17
C PHE A 109 4.45 -0.96 -6.28
N HIS A 110 4.23 -0.26 -7.39
CA HIS A 110 3.58 -0.81 -8.57
C HIS A 110 4.61 -1.25 -9.62
N SER A 111 5.54 -0.38 -10.00
CA SER A 111 6.59 -0.70 -10.97
C SER A 111 7.76 0.28 -10.90
N TRP A 112 8.91 -0.11 -11.45
CA TRP A 112 9.97 0.86 -11.74
C TRP A 112 9.55 1.77 -12.91
N VAL A 113 9.97 3.04 -12.88
CA VAL A 113 9.72 3.98 -13.98
C VAL A 113 10.61 3.64 -15.18
N ASP A 114 11.84 3.20 -14.92
CA ASP A 114 12.83 2.84 -15.93
C ASP A 114 13.83 1.81 -15.37
N SER A 115 14.74 1.34 -16.22
CA SER A 115 15.78 0.37 -15.86
C SER A 115 16.84 0.91 -14.91
N THR A 116 16.90 2.23 -14.65
CA THR A 116 17.86 2.82 -13.71
C THR A 116 17.49 2.56 -12.26
N LYS A 117 16.24 2.13 -11.99
CA LYS A 117 15.69 1.86 -10.65
C LYS A 117 15.86 3.02 -9.67
N LYS A 118 15.89 4.26 -10.17
CA LYS A 118 15.98 5.47 -9.33
C LYS A 118 14.63 6.02 -8.91
N ARG A 119 13.58 5.71 -9.67
CA ARG A 119 12.21 6.15 -9.44
C ARG A 119 11.24 5.02 -9.69
N TYR A 120 10.15 4.98 -8.94
CA TYR A 120 9.09 3.98 -9.08
C TYR A 120 7.71 4.64 -9.13
N ASN A 121 6.79 3.97 -9.80
CA ASN A 121 5.38 4.25 -9.73
C ASN A 121 4.86 3.68 -8.41
N SER A 122 4.41 4.57 -7.52
CA SER A 122 3.71 4.25 -6.29
C SER A 122 2.21 4.40 -6.47
N LEU A 123 1.45 3.56 -5.77
CA LEU A 123 0.05 3.80 -5.47
C LEU A 123 -0.02 4.22 -4.01
N GLU A 124 -0.62 5.38 -3.73
CA GLU A 124 -0.63 5.93 -2.38
C GLU A 124 -1.78 6.90 -2.14
N CYS A 125 -2.20 7.01 -0.89
CA CYS A 125 -3.11 8.06 -0.45
C CYS A 125 -2.32 9.16 0.24
N ARG A 126 -2.28 10.36 -0.37
CA ARG A 126 -1.38 11.44 0.02
C ARG A 126 -2.12 12.68 0.51
N GLY A 127 -2.68 12.60 1.71
CA GLY A 127 -3.33 13.73 2.38
C GLY A 127 -4.65 14.15 1.72
N THR A 128 -5.44 14.92 2.45
CA THR A 128 -6.81 15.35 2.06
C THR A 128 -6.86 16.13 0.75
N ALA A 129 -5.77 16.80 0.37
CA ALA A 129 -5.69 17.61 -0.84
C ALA A 129 -5.66 16.78 -2.13
N TYR A 130 -5.23 15.51 -2.08
CA TYR A 130 -5.05 14.67 -3.27
C TYR A 130 -5.88 13.39 -3.22
N GLY A 131 -6.07 12.80 -2.04
CA GLY A 131 -6.66 11.47 -1.93
C GLY A 131 -5.70 10.36 -2.39
N CYS A 132 -6.27 9.25 -2.82
CA CYS A 132 -5.56 8.09 -3.36
C CYS A 132 -5.26 8.31 -4.84
N ILE A 133 -3.97 8.48 -5.16
CA ILE A 133 -3.49 8.76 -6.52
C ILE A 133 -2.27 7.91 -6.88
N PRO A 134 -2.03 7.63 -8.18
CA PRO A 134 -0.74 7.12 -8.60
C PRO A 134 0.27 8.26 -8.56
N TYR A 135 1.49 8.00 -8.09
CA TYR A 135 2.54 9.01 -7.98
C TYR A 135 3.91 8.40 -8.30
N GLN A 136 4.88 9.23 -8.66
CA GLN A 136 6.24 8.77 -8.94
C GLN A 136 7.20 9.24 -7.88
N ARG A 137 7.74 8.29 -7.09
CA ARG A 137 8.69 8.59 -6.01
C ARG A 137 10.11 8.19 -6.37
N PRO A 138 11.12 9.00 -5.98
CA PRO A 138 12.51 8.55 -6.01
C PRO A 138 12.74 7.48 -4.93
N ILE A 139 13.76 6.64 -5.09
CA ILE A 139 14.18 5.73 -4.00
C ILE A 139 14.74 6.54 -2.82
N GLY A 140 14.58 6.02 -1.60
CA GLY A 140 15.16 6.61 -0.39
C GLY A 140 14.66 8.03 -0.08
N TRP A 141 13.41 8.35 -0.43
CA TRP A 141 12.82 9.65 -0.07
C TRP A 141 12.70 9.78 1.44
N THR A 142 12.76 11.01 1.95
CA THR A 142 12.69 11.29 3.38
C THR A 142 11.35 11.89 3.76
N ASP A 143 10.89 11.57 4.97
CA ASP A 143 9.73 12.18 5.61
C ASP A 143 10.15 12.65 7.00
N GLY A 144 10.30 13.96 7.16
CA GLY A 144 10.99 14.53 8.32
C GLY A 144 12.40 13.94 8.49
N SER A 145 12.62 13.26 9.61
CA SER A 145 13.91 12.64 9.97
C SER A 145 14.04 11.18 9.53
N PHE A 146 13.01 10.60 8.90
CA PHE A 146 13.00 9.18 8.51
C PHE A 146 13.26 9.02 7.02
N THR A 147 14.03 7.99 6.66
CA THR A 147 14.28 7.61 5.26
C THR A 147 13.41 6.42 4.90
N SER A 148 12.73 6.50 3.75
CA SER A 148 11.87 5.43 3.26
C SER A 148 12.68 4.18 2.97
N LYS A 149 12.16 3.03 3.38
CA LYS A 149 12.74 1.71 3.13
C LYS A 149 11.72 0.80 2.45
N PRO A 150 12.17 -0.16 1.64
CA PRO A 150 11.29 -1.13 1.02
C PRO A 150 11.01 -2.31 1.96
N TYR A 151 9.76 -2.76 1.95
CA TYR A 151 9.23 -3.82 2.79
C TYR A 151 8.39 -4.79 1.96
N ARG A 152 8.43 -6.05 2.36
CA ARG A 152 7.64 -7.14 1.78
C ARG A 152 6.72 -7.73 2.83
N TYR A 153 5.45 -7.86 2.49
CA TYR A 153 4.47 -8.54 3.34
C TYR A 153 4.85 -10.01 3.55
N THR A 154 4.69 -10.53 4.76
CA THR A 154 5.14 -11.91 5.09
C THR A 154 4.25 -13.00 4.50
N GLU A 155 2.99 -12.68 4.16
CA GLU A 155 2.01 -13.64 3.63
C GLU A 155 1.82 -13.53 2.10
N VAL A 156 2.79 -12.93 1.38
CA VAL A 156 2.79 -12.82 -0.10
C VAL A 156 3.49 -13.98 -0.80
#